data_AF-A0A7V9MCZ0-F1
#
_entry.id   AF-A0A7V9MCZ0-F1
#
_cell.length_a   1.000
_cell.length_b   1.000
_cell.length_c   1.000
_cell.angle_alpha   90.00
_cell.angle_beta   90.00
_cell.angle_gamma   90.00
#
_symmetry.space_group_name_H-M   'P 1'
#
loop_
_entity.id
_entity.type
_entity.pdbx_description
1 polymer ?
#
loop_
_entity_poly.entity_id
_entity_poly.type
_entity_poly.pdbx_seq_one_letter_code
_entity_poly.pdbx_strand_id
1 'polypeptide(L)'
;MADLHHLTSNLRRALLRHRRLLAATSAAGAALATVSILSPTPPPTTAVAVASHDLDAGTVISAADVRVVRLTVDLVPAGAS
;
A
#
# COMPACT_ATOMS: atom_id res chain seq x y z
N MET A 1 -35.28 26.46 -16.42
CA MET A 1 -34.19 27.08 -15.62
C MET A 1 -34.53 27.23 -14.12
N ALA A 2 -35.66 26.70 -13.62
CA ALA A 2 -36.06 26.78 -12.20
C ALA A 2 -35.62 25.57 -11.33
N ASP A 3 -35.41 24.40 -11.94
CA ASP A 3 -35.02 23.17 -11.22
C ASP A 3 -33.68 23.24 -10.49
N LEU A 4 -32.71 23.95 -11.08
CA LEU A 4 -31.39 24.14 -10.48
C LEU A 4 -31.46 24.86 -9.13
N HIS A 5 -32.42 25.75 -8.94
CA HIS A 5 -32.59 26.49 -7.69
C HIS A 5 -33.23 25.64 -6.60
N HIS A 6 -34.16 24.75 -6.96
CA HIS A 6 -34.76 23.82 -6.01
C HIS A 6 -33.79 22.73 -5.55
N LEU A 7 -33.03 22.15 -6.50
CA LEU A 7 -31.99 21.17 -6.20
C LEU A 7 -30.92 21.74 -5.27
N THR A 8 -30.46 22.96 -5.52
CA THR A 8 -29.44 23.61 -4.68
C THR A 8 -29.94 23.94 -3.27
N SER A 9 -31.21 24.35 -3.11
CA SER A 9 -31.77 24.65 -1.78
C SER A 9 -31.91 23.39 -0.89
N ASN A 10 -32.34 22.27 -1.48
CA ASN A 10 -32.49 21.00 -0.78
C ASN A 10 -31.11 20.40 -0.45
N LEU A 11 -30.16 20.46 -1.39
CA LEU A 11 -28.77 20.08 -1.14
C LEU A 11 -28.19 20.90 0.01
N ARG A 12 -28.38 22.22 0.02
CA ARG A 12 -27.84 23.10 1.07
C ARG A 12 -28.38 22.74 2.45
N ARG A 13 -29.67 22.40 2.57
CA ARG A 13 -30.30 21.99 3.83
C ARG A 13 -29.77 20.63 4.32
N ALA A 14 -29.60 19.67 3.43
CA ALA A 14 -28.98 18.39 3.73
C ALA A 14 -27.49 18.54 4.08
N LEU A 15 -26.75 19.38 3.35
CA LEU A 15 -25.35 19.73 3.62
C LEU A 15 -25.18 20.34 5.01
N LEU A 16 -26.07 21.23 5.45
CA LEU A 16 -25.97 21.85 6.78
C LEU A 16 -26.26 20.84 7.89
N ARG A 17 -27.20 19.91 7.68
CA ARG A 17 -27.54 18.85 8.63
C ARG A 17 -26.46 17.77 8.73
N HIS A 18 -25.76 17.49 7.63
CA HIS A 18 -24.66 16.53 7.55
C HIS A 18 -23.28 17.18 7.42
N ARG A 19 -23.15 18.47 7.75
CA ARG A 19 -21.92 19.26 7.51
C ARG A 19 -20.70 18.65 8.16
N ARG A 20 -20.90 18.06 9.34
CA ARG A 20 -19.86 17.33 10.06
C ARG A 20 -19.44 16.05 9.34
N LEU A 21 -20.38 15.27 8.80
CA LEU A 21 -20.07 14.06 8.02
C LEU A 21 -19.37 14.42 6.71
N LEU A 22 -19.85 15.44 5.99
CA LEU A 22 -19.24 15.88 4.73
C LEU A 22 -17.85 16.46 4.91
N ALA A 23 -17.65 17.27 5.96
CA ALA A 23 -16.33 17.76 6.33
C ALA A 23 -15.40 16.59 6.71
N ALA A 24 -15.89 15.62 7.49
CA ALA A 24 -15.10 14.45 7.85
C ALA A 24 -14.74 13.58 6.64
N THR A 25 -15.66 13.29 5.73
CA THR A 25 -15.38 12.51 4.52
C THR A 25 -14.46 13.27 3.56
N SER A 26 -14.62 14.59 3.44
CA SER A 26 -13.72 15.42 2.63
C SER A 26 -12.32 15.45 3.22
N ALA A 27 -12.17 15.60 4.53
CA ALA A 27 -10.88 15.58 5.21
C ALA A 27 -10.22 14.20 5.12
N ALA A 28 -10.99 13.13 5.32
CA ALA A 28 -10.50 11.76 5.17
C ALA A 28 -10.07 11.48 3.72
N GLY A 29 -10.85 11.91 2.72
CA GLY A 29 -10.49 11.79 1.31
C GLY A 29 -9.23 12.57 0.95
N ALA A 30 -9.09 13.80 1.44
CA ALA A 30 -7.87 14.59 1.28
C ALA A 30 -6.67 13.90 1.91
N ALA A 31 -6.80 13.40 3.15
CA ALA A 31 -5.73 12.68 3.83
C ALA A 31 -5.32 11.40 3.09
N LEU A 32 -6.29 10.61 2.62
CA LEU A 32 -6.01 9.41 1.82
C LEU A 32 -5.30 9.76 0.51
N ALA A 33 -5.76 10.79 -0.21
CA ALA A 33 -5.12 11.23 -1.44
C ALA A 33 -3.68 11.73 -1.18
N THR A 34 -3.47 12.53 -0.13
CA THR A 34 -2.14 12.98 0.27
C THR A 34 -1.23 11.81 0.59
N VAL A 35 -1.68 10.84 1.40
CA VAL A 35 -0.90 9.64 1.72
C VAL A 35 -0.59 8.84 0.47
N SER A 36 -1.56 8.62 -0.42
CA SER A 36 -1.32 7.89 -1.67
C SER A 36 -0.32 8.58 -2.60
N ILE A 37 -0.33 9.91 -2.67
CA ILE A 37 0.59 10.69 -3.52
C ILE A 37 1.99 10.75 -2.90
N LEU A 38 2.10 10.94 -1.58
CA LEU A 38 3.39 11.02 -0.88
C LEU A 38 3.97 9.66 -0.53
N SER A 39 3.19 8.57 -0.60
CA SER A 39 3.68 7.23 -0.30
C SER A 39 4.80 6.90 -1.28
N PRO A 40 6.01 6.58 -0.79
CA PRO A 40 7.09 6.14 -1.67
C PRO A 40 6.67 4.87 -2.41
N THR A 41 7.06 4.76 -3.68
CA THR A 41 6.97 3.49 -4.40
C THR A 41 7.79 2.46 -3.65
N PRO A 42 7.22 1.28 -3.29
CA PRO A 42 8.00 0.24 -2.65
C PRO A 42 9.18 -0.17 -3.56
N PRO A 43 10.36 -0.41 -2.99
CA PRO A 43 11.54 -0.78 -3.77
C PRO A 43 11.28 -2.06 -4.57
N PRO A 44 11.90 -2.21 -5.76
CA PRO A 44 11.78 -3.43 -6.54
C PRO A 44 12.29 -4.62 -5.73
N THR A 45 11.54 -5.72 -5.74
CA THR A 45 11.91 -6.96 -5.07
C THR A 45 12.14 -8.08 -6.06
N THR A 46 13.11 -8.95 -5.80
CA THR A 46 13.34 -10.18 -6.57
C THR A 46 13.25 -11.41 -5.66
N ALA A 47 13.01 -12.57 -6.27
CA ALA A 47 12.99 -13.85 -5.58
C ALA A 47 14.43 -14.32 -5.35
N VAL A 48 14.76 -14.63 -4.09
CA VAL A 48 16.09 -15.12 -3.70
C VAL A 48 15.94 -16.39 -2.87
N ALA A 49 16.79 -17.38 -3.15
CA ALA A 49 16.92 -18.60 -2.35
C ALA A 49 17.68 -18.29 -1.05
N VAL A 50 17.06 -18.58 0.10
CA VAL A 50 17.67 -18.40 1.43
C VAL A 50 17.59 -19.69 2.23
N ALA A 51 18.56 -19.92 3.11
CA ALA A 51 18.56 -21.08 3.99
C ALA A 51 17.34 -21.05 4.94
N SER A 52 16.68 -22.19 5.10
CA SER A 52 15.52 -22.36 5.99
C SER A 52 15.94 -22.43 7.47
N HIS A 53 17.17 -22.86 7.72
CA HIS A 53 17.83 -22.95 9.03
C HIS A 53 19.34 -22.76 8.87
N ASP A 54 20.08 -22.76 9.97
CA ASP A 54 21.53 -22.75 9.94
C ASP A 54 22.07 -24.03 9.30
N LEU A 55 23.04 -23.89 8.41
CA LEU A 55 23.65 -24.99 7.65
C LEU A 55 25.12 -25.09 7.97
N ASP A 56 25.56 -26.28 8.38
CA ASP A 56 26.96 -26.56 8.64
C ASP A 56 27.75 -26.70 7.34
N ALA A 57 29.04 -26.34 7.40
CA ALA A 57 29.96 -26.45 6.28
C ALA A 57 30.09 -27.91 5.80
N GLY A 58 29.98 -28.12 4.49
CA GLY A 58 30.07 -29.45 3.86
C GLY A 58 28.76 -30.24 3.83
N THR A 59 27.66 -29.70 4.34
CA THR A 59 26.33 -30.30 4.23
C THR A 59 25.84 -30.26 2.77
N VAL A 60 25.33 -31.39 2.29
CA VAL A 60 24.64 -31.45 0.99
C VAL A 60 23.28 -30.78 1.13
N ILE A 61 23.07 -29.70 0.38
CA ILE A 61 21.83 -28.92 0.40
C ILE A 61 20.70 -29.71 -0.29
N SER A 62 19.58 -29.87 0.41
CA SER A 62 18.35 -30.44 -0.12
C SER A 62 17.28 -29.37 -0.36
N ALA A 63 16.20 -29.75 -1.04
CA ALA A 63 15.08 -28.84 -1.28
C ALA A 63 14.37 -28.37 0.01
N ALA A 64 14.48 -29.11 1.12
CA ALA A 64 13.89 -28.72 2.41
C ALA A 64 14.69 -27.62 3.13
N ASP A 65 15.97 -27.48 2.77
CA ASP A 65 16.90 -26.58 3.45
C ASP A 65 16.87 -25.17 2.87
N VAL A 66 16.11 -24.96 1.80
CA VAL A 66 16.01 -23.70 1.06
C VAL A 66 14.57 -23.26 0.97
N ARG A 67 14.32 -21.97 1.20
CA ARG A 67 13.05 -21.32 0.88
C ARG A 67 13.27 -20.10 0.01
N VAL A 68 12.26 -19.73 -0.76
CA VAL A 68 12.29 -18.51 -1.56
C VAL A 68 11.69 -17.35 -0.76
N VAL A 69 12.42 -16.25 -0.67
CA VAL A 69 11.95 -15.00 -0.05
C VAL A 69 12.08 -13.85 -1.04
N ARG A 70 11.19 -12.86 -0.95
CA ARG A 70 11.29 -11.61 -1.70
C ARG A 70 12.21 -10.64 -0.95
N LEU A 71 13.33 -10.30 -1.57
CA LEU A 71 14.27 -9.33 -1.05
C LEU A 71 14.33 -8.11 -1.98
N THR A 72 14.54 -6.93 -1.42
CA THR A 72 14.79 -5.71 -2.22
C THR A 72 16.05 -5.89 -3.04
N VAL A 73 16.02 -5.48 -4.31
CA VAL A 73 17.14 -5.70 -5.25
C VAL A 73 18.47 -5.16 -4.70
N ASP A 74 18.45 -4.04 -3.98
CA ASP A 74 19.64 -3.42 -3.39
C ASP A 74 20.32 -4.24 -2.27
N LEU A 75 19.61 -5.23 -1.69
CA LEU A 75 20.14 -6.10 -0.63
C LEU A 75 20.55 -7.49 -1.15
N VAL A 76 20.36 -7.78 -2.43
CA VAL A 76 20.66 -9.11 -2.99
C VAL A 76 22.16 -9.28 -3.15
N PRO A 77 22.77 -10.31 -2.53
CA PRO A 77 24.19 -10.60 -2.73
C PRO A 77 24.49 -11.04 -4.16
N ALA A 78 25.69 -10.73 -4.66
CA ALA A 78 26.14 -11.18 -5.97
C ALA A 78 26.10 -12.72 -6.06
N GLY A 79 25.41 -13.25 -7.06
CA GLY A 79 25.28 -14.70 -7.32
C GLY A 79 24.11 -15.41 -6.62
N ALA A 80 23.23 -14.68 -5.94
CA ALA A 80 22.07 -15.26 -5.24
C ALA A 80 20.77 -15.35 -6.07
N SER A 81 20.84 -15.09 -7.39
CA SER A 81 19.72 -15.05 -8.34
C SER A 81 19.82 -16.12 -9.42
#